data_AF-A0A7J9F1C9-F1
#
_entry.id   AF-A0A7J9F1C9-F1
#
_cell.length_a   1.000
_cell.length_b   1.000
_cell.length_c   1.000
_cell.angle_alpha   90.00
_cell.angle_beta   90.00
_cell.angle_gamma   90.00
#
_symmetry.space_group_name_H-M   'P 1'
#
loop_
_entity.id
_entity.type
_entity.pdbx_description
1 polymer ?
#
loop_
_entity_poly.entity_id
_entity_poly.type
_entity_poly.pdbx_seq_one_letter_code
_entity_poly.pdbx_strand_id
1 'polypeptide(L)'
;MEGITKLKTGNLVSLSEQELVDCDINGEDEGCSGGLMDDAFEFIISNKGLATESNYPYQGVDGTCNKKAAANHAAQITGYEDVPSNSESALLKAVANQPVSVAIDAGGADFQNYKSGVFTGECGTSLDHGVTAVGYGEDDDGTKYWLVKNSWGTSWGEDGYIRMQRDIDAEEGLCGIAMEASYPTA
;
A
#
# COMPACT_ATOMS: atom_id res chain seq x y z
N MET A 1 -4.94 3.68 4.86
CA MET A 1 -5.62 3.98 6.15
C MET A 1 -4.96 5.10 6.97
N GLU A 2 -3.69 4.98 7.37
CA GLU A 2 -3.03 5.98 8.23
C GLU A 2 -2.96 7.38 7.58
N GLY A 3 -2.63 7.43 6.28
CA GLY A 3 -2.54 8.67 5.51
C GLY A 3 -3.86 9.46 5.49
N ILE A 4 -4.97 8.82 5.11
CA ILE A 4 -6.28 9.47 5.10
C ILE A 4 -6.74 9.89 6.50
N THR A 5 -6.41 9.10 7.53
CA THR A 5 -6.70 9.43 8.93
C THR A 5 -5.98 10.72 9.34
N LYS A 6 -4.70 10.85 8.99
CA LYS A 6 -3.92 12.08 9.22
C LYS A 6 -4.51 13.27 8.47
N LEU A 7 -4.90 13.10 7.20
CA LEU A 7 -5.49 14.16 6.39
C LEU A 7 -6.83 14.65 6.95
N LYS A 8 -7.66 13.75 7.47
CA LYS A 8 -9.00 14.08 7.99
C LYS A 8 -8.99 14.63 9.40
N THR A 9 -8.15 14.07 10.26
CA THR A 9 -8.18 14.36 11.71
C THR A 9 -7.04 15.24 12.18
N GLY A 10 -5.97 15.37 11.39
CA GLY A 10 -4.72 16.00 11.81
C GLY A 10 -3.84 15.12 12.68
N ASN A 11 -4.27 13.91 13.05
CA ASN A 11 -3.51 12.99 13.89
C ASN A 11 -2.94 11.83 13.08
N LEU A 12 -1.63 11.63 13.18
CA LEU A 12 -0.97 10.46 12.59
C LEU A 12 -0.98 9.37 13.65
N VAL A 13 -1.64 8.25 13.35
CA VAL A 13 -1.80 7.13 14.26
C VAL A 13 -1.35 5.87 13.54
N SER A 14 -0.49 5.08 14.19
CA SER A 14 -0.10 3.77 13.67
C SER A 14 -1.22 2.76 13.88
N LEU A 15 -1.64 2.10 12.81
CA LEU A 15 -2.77 1.18 12.80
C LEU A 15 -2.29 -0.27 12.71
N SER A 16 -3.12 -1.22 13.13
CA SER A 16 -2.74 -2.63 13.22
C SER A 16 -2.93 -3.35 11.88
N GLU A 17 -1.83 -3.75 11.24
CA GLU A 17 -1.90 -4.72 10.14
C GLU A 17 -2.27 -6.12 10.64
N GLN A 18 -1.92 -6.47 11.88
CA GLN A 18 -2.24 -7.79 12.44
C GLN A 18 -3.73 -8.02 12.62
N GLU A 19 -4.52 -6.96 12.91
CA GLU A 19 -5.98 -7.09 12.94
C GLU A 19 -6.51 -7.53 11.58
N LEU A 20 -5.97 -7.02 10.46
CA LEU A 20 -6.34 -7.48 9.12
C LEU A 20 -5.94 -8.95 8.93
N VAL A 21 -4.67 -9.29 9.20
CA VAL A 21 -4.17 -10.68 9.07
C VAL A 21 -5.01 -11.70 9.85
N ASP A 22 -5.45 -11.35 11.07
CA ASP A 22 -6.15 -12.28 11.96
C ASP A 22 -7.67 -12.30 11.77
N CYS A 23 -8.27 -11.19 11.33
CA CYS A 23 -9.72 -10.98 11.35
C CYS A 23 -10.34 -10.92 9.96
N ASP A 24 -9.59 -10.49 8.95
CA ASP A 24 -10.05 -10.42 7.56
C ASP A 24 -9.68 -11.70 6.80
N ILE A 25 -10.41 -12.76 7.11
CA ILE A 25 -10.15 -14.11 6.57
C ILE A 25 -11.41 -14.79 6.03
N ASN A 26 -12.48 -14.02 5.83
CA ASN A 26 -13.78 -14.53 5.37
C ASN A 26 -14.15 -14.02 3.97
N GLY A 27 -13.20 -13.38 3.27
CA GLY A 27 -13.30 -12.81 1.92
C GLY A 27 -12.25 -13.41 0.99
N GLU A 28 -11.56 -12.54 0.26
CA GLU A 28 -10.42 -12.90 -0.60
C GLU A 28 -9.09 -12.93 0.17
N ASP A 29 -9.02 -12.22 1.29
CA ASP A 29 -7.84 -12.21 2.16
C ASP A 29 -7.66 -13.54 2.93
N GLU A 30 -6.42 -14.05 2.92
CA GLU A 30 -6.02 -15.34 3.50
C GLU A 30 -4.86 -15.19 4.50
N GLY A 31 -4.80 -14.08 5.22
CA GLY A 31 -3.77 -13.78 6.20
C GLY A 31 -2.37 -13.77 5.57
N CYS A 32 -1.47 -14.61 6.06
CA CYS A 32 -0.09 -14.74 5.55
C CYS A 32 0.00 -15.40 4.17
N SER A 33 -1.10 -15.93 3.62
CA SER A 33 -1.11 -16.55 2.29
C SER A 33 -1.38 -15.56 1.15
N GLY A 34 -1.67 -14.30 1.48
CA GLY A 34 -1.96 -13.24 0.52
C GLY A 34 -3.33 -12.60 0.74
N GLY A 35 -3.61 -11.59 -0.06
CA GLY A 35 -4.83 -10.80 0.01
C GLY A 35 -4.80 -9.60 -0.93
N LEU A 36 -5.89 -8.85 -0.97
CA LEU A 36 -6.10 -7.67 -1.78
C LEU A 36 -6.46 -6.44 -0.93
N MET A 37 -5.93 -5.29 -1.30
CA MET A 37 -6.06 -4.08 -0.48
C MET A 37 -7.50 -3.52 -0.43
N ASP A 38 -8.30 -3.77 -1.46
CA ASP A 38 -9.71 -3.38 -1.55
C ASP A 38 -10.62 -4.26 -0.67
N ASP A 39 -10.39 -5.57 -0.62
CA ASP A 39 -11.07 -6.48 0.34
C ASP A 39 -10.81 -6.03 1.78
N ALA A 40 -9.54 -5.70 2.10
CA ALA A 40 -9.19 -5.11 3.39
C ALA A 40 -9.92 -3.79 3.69
N PHE A 41 -10.19 -2.94 2.70
CA PHE A 41 -10.99 -1.74 2.92
C PHE A 41 -12.47 -2.08 3.20
N GLU A 42 -13.04 -3.05 2.49
CA GLU A 42 -14.40 -3.53 2.72
C GLU A 42 -14.55 -4.14 4.13
N PHE A 43 -13.57 -4.91 4.58
CA PHE A 43 -13.50 -5.40 5.96
C PHE A 43 -13.50 -4.24 6.95
N ILE A 44 -12.64 -3.23 6.77
CA ILE A 44 -12.58 -2.09 7.70
C ILE A 44 -13.91 -1.35 7.77
N ILE A 45 -14.62 -1.18 6.66
CA ILE A 45 -15.95 -0.56 6.61
C ILE A 45 -16.94 -1.39 7.42
N SER A 46 -16.98 -2.71 7.19
CA SER A 46 -17.87 -3.66 7.84
C SER A 46 -17.57 -3.82 9.34
N ASN A 47 -16.29 -3.86 9.71
CA ASN A 47 -15.77 -3.92 11.07
C ASN A 47 -15.94 -2.60 11.82
N LYS A 48 -16.25 -1.50 11.11
CA LYS A 48 -16.38 -0.13 11.64
C LYS A 48 -15.07 0.41 12.19
N GLY A 49 -13.98 0.08 11.53
CA GLY A 49 -12.67 0.66 11.79
C GLY A 49 -11.58 -0.37 12.07
N LEU A 50 -10.44 0.15 12.48
CA LEU A 50 -9.22 -0.59 12.71
C LEU A 50 -8.56 -0.11 14.01
N ALA A 51 -8.01 -1.02 14.81
CA ALA A 51 -7.27 -0.72 16.02
C ALA A 51 -5.91 -0.09 15.72
N THR A 52 -5.31 0.50 16.76
CA THR A 52 -3.91 0.95 16.71
C THR A 52 -2.95 -0.24 16.75
N GLU A 53 -1.79 -0.10 16.14
CA GLU A 53 -0.67 -1.07 16.26
C GLU A 53 -0.33 -1.37 17.72
N SER A 54 -0.31 -0.37 18.61
CA SER A 54 -0.01 -0.60 20.03
C SER A 54 -1.04 -1.46 20.78
N ASN A 55 -2.29 -1.51 20.29
CA ASN A 55 -3.36 -2.31 20.89
C ASN A 55 -3.40 -3.73 20.32
N TYR A 56 -3.01 -3.90 19.06
CA TYR A 56 -2.97 -5.18 18.37
C TYR A 56 -1.67 -5.29 17.57
N PRO A 57 -0.53 -5.60 18.22
CA PRO A 57 0.79 -5.51 17.59
C PRO A 57 1.06 -6.58 16.54
N TYR A 58 1.83 -6.24 15.52
CA TYR A 58 2.28 -7.16 14.49
C TYR A 58 3.09 -8.34 15.03
N GLN A 59 2.74 -9.55 14.59
CA GLN A 59 3.37 -10.81 14.95
C GLN A 59 4.05 -11.50 13.76
N GLY A 60 3.72 -11.11 12.52
CA GLY A 60 4.30 -11.69 11.30
C GLY A 60 3.91 -13.14 11.04
N VAL A 61 2.81 -13.59 11.64
CA VAL A 61 2.22 -14.93 11.47
C VAL A 61 0.70 -14.85 11.62
N ASP A 62 0.00 -15.83 11.08
CA ASP A 62 -1.44 -15.98 11.29
C ASP A 62 -1.77 -16.24 12.77
N GLY A 63 -2.74 -15.49 13.27
CA GLY A 63 -3.31 -15.65 14.59
C GLY A 63 -4.78 -16.05 14.54
N THR A 64 -5.47 -15.77 15.64
CA THR A 64 -6.93 -15.86 15.72
C THR A 64 -7.44 -14.49 16.07
N CYS A 65 -8.44 -13.99 15.34
CA CYS A 65 -9.03 -12.67 15.57
C CYS A 65 -9.32 -12.38 17.05
N ASN A 66 -8.51 -11.53 17.66
CA ASN A 66 -8.64 -11.13 19.04
C ASN A 66 -9.63 -9.97 19.16
N LYS A 67 -10.90 -10.33 19.31
CA LYS A 67 -12.02 -9.37 19.44
C LYS A 67 -11.82 -8.33 20.54
N LYS A 68 -11.06 -8.63 21.60
CA LYS A 68 -10.81 -7.67 22.68
C LYS A 68 -9.80 -6.60 22.26
N ALA A 69 -8.76 -6.99 21.55
CA ALA A 69 -7.77 -6.06 21.01
C ALA A 69 -8.37 -5.21 19.88
N ALA A 70 -9.15 -5.85 18.99
CA ALA A 70 -9.84 -5.20 17.87
C ALA A 70 -10.99 -4.26 18.29
N ALA A 71 -11.52 -4.37 19.51
CA ALA A 71 -12.69 -3.58 19.95
C ALA A 71 -12.47 -2.06 20.02
N ASN A 72 -11.21 -1.59 20.01
CA ASN A 72 -10.87 -0.17 20.14
C ASN A 72 -10.40 0.40 18.81
N HIS A 73 -11.35 0.79 17.95
CA HIS A 73 -11.04 1.39 16.65
C HIS A 73 -10.46 2.80 16.81
N ALA A 74 -9.35 3.04 16.12
CA ALA A 74 -8.63 4.32 16.08
C ALA A 74 -8.77 5.05 14.74
N ALA A 75 -9.14 4.34 13.68
CA ALA A 75 -9.42 4.89 12.37
C ALA A 75 -10.65 4.22 11.75
N GLN A 76 -11.41 4.99 10.97
CA GLN A 76 -12.59 4.54 10.24
C GLN A 76 -12.60 5.17 8.85
N ILE A 77 -13.19 4.46 7.89
CA ILE A 77 -13.43 4.92 6.52
C ILE A 77 -14.89 4.65 6.18
N THR A 78 -15.42 5.37 5.18
CA THR A 78 -16.81 5.24 4.73
C THR A 78 -16.95 4.55 3.38
N GLY A 79 -15.83 4.32 2.70
CA GLY A 79 -15.78 3.69 1.38
C GLY A 79 -14.32 3.52 0.92
N TYR A 80 -14.17 3.06 -0.30
CA TYR A 80 -12.91 3.06 -1.05
C TYR A 80 -13.24 3.26 -2.54
N GLU A 81 -12.21 3.59 -3.33
CA GLU A 81 -12.32 3.69 -4.77
C GLU A 81 -11.10 3.04 -5.43
N ASP A 82 -11.34 2.37 -6.56
CA ASP A 82 -10.29 1.89 -7.43
C ASP A 82 -9.89 2.99 -8.41
N VAL A 83 -8.58 3.14 -8.57
CA VAL A 83 -8.02 3.94 -9.64
C VAL A 83 -8.24 3.20 -10.96
N PRO A 84 -8.66 3.89 -12.04
CA PRO A 84 -8.73 3.27 -13.36
C PRO A 84 -7.44 2.54 -13.73
N SER A 85 -7.55 1.23 -13.98
CA SER A 85 -6.41 0.39 -14.33
C SER A 85 -5.66 0.91 -15.55
N ASN A 86 -4.35 0.68 -15.54
CA ASN A 86 -3.41 1.05 -16.60
C ASN A 86 -3.43 2.55 -16.90
N SER A 87 -3.57 3.38 -15.86
CA SER A 87 -3.57 4.83 -15.99
C SER A 87 -2.71 5.50 -14.93
N GLU A 88 -1.41 5.65 -15.22
CA GLU A 88 -0.50 6.47 -14.40
C GLU A 88 -1.02 7.91 -14.23
N SER A 89 -1.78 8.43 -15.19
CA SER A 89 -2.41 9.75 -15.10
C SER A 89 -3.53 9.82 -14.06
N ALA A 90 -4.30 8.74 -13.89
CA ALA A 90 -5.34 8.65 -12.88
C ALA A 90 -4.72 8.38 -11.50
N LEU A 91 -3.72 7.48 -11.45
CA LEU A 91 -2.94 7.21 -10.25
C LEU A 91 -2.27 8.49 -9.73
N LEU A 92 -1.71 9.33 -10.61
CA LEU A 92 -1.06 10.59 -10.23
C LEU A 92 -2.05 11.55 -9.56
N LYS A 93 -3.29 11.62 -10.08
CA LYS A 93 -4.35 12.44 -9.48
C LYS A 93 -4.74 11.90 -8.11
N ALA A 94 -4.83 10.59 -7.93
CA ALA A 94 -5.13 9.98 -6.63
C ALA A 94 -4.01 10.26 -5.61
N VAL A 95 -2.75 9.98 -5.99
CA VAL A 95 -1.56 10.18 -5.14
C VAL A 95 -1.37 11.66 -4.75
N ALA A 96 -1.75 12.60 -5.63
CA ALA A 96 -1.72 14.02 -5.32
C ALA A 96 -2.67 14.43 -4.18
N ASN A 97 -3.70 13.65 -3.90
CA ASN A 97 -4.68 13.92 -2.84
C ASN A 97 -4.36 13.15 -1.54
N GLN A 98 -3.85 11.92 -1.65
CA GLN A 98 -3.53 11.06 -0.51
C GLN A 98 -2.65 9.87 -0.92
N PRO A 99 -2.03 9.16 0.04
CA PRO A 99 -1.37 7.89 -0.26
C PRO A 99 -2.33 6.84 -0.83
N VAL A 100 -1.87 6.08 -1.82
CA VAL A 100 -2.65 5.06 -2.56
C VAL A 100 -1.99 3.70 -2.39
N SER A 101 -2.78 2.66 -2.12
CA SER A 101 -2.30 1.28 -2.15
C SER A 101 -2.16 0.82 -3.59
N VAL A 102 -1.05 0.19 -3.95
CA VAL A 102 -0.78 -0.30 -5.31
C VAL A 102 -0.15 -1.69 -5.24
N ALA A 103 -0.47 -2.56 -6.19
CA ALA A 103 0.25 -3.82 -6.39
C ALA A 103 1.35 -3.67 -7.44
N ILE A 104 2.44 -4.42 -7.26
CA ILE A 104 3.59 -4.46 -8.17
C ILE A 104 4.13 -5.88 -8.32
N ASP A 105 4.90 -6.12 -9.38
CA ASP A 105 5.82 -7.27 -9.51
C ASP A 105 7.16 -6.93 -8.83
N ALA A 106 7.38 -7.52 -7.66
CA ALA A 106 8.59 -7.35 -6.86
C ALA A 106 9.51 -8.60 -6.88
N GLY A 107 9.17 -9.61 -7.69
CA GLY A 107 9.89 -10.88 -7.77
C GLY A 107 11.26 -10.80 -8.47
N GLY A 108 11.48 -9.74 -9.26
CA GLY A 108 12.71 -9.52 -10.03
C GLY A 108 13.96 -9.25 -9.17
N ALA A 109 15.12 -9.74 -9.64
CA ALA A 109 16.40 -9.56 -8.95
C ALA A 109 16.81 -8.08 -8.82
N ASP A 110 16.50 -7.26 -9.83
CA ASP A 110 16.80 -5.82 -9.79
C ASP A 110 16.01 -5.12 -8.68
N PHE A 111 14.73 -5.47 -8.51
CA PHE A 111 13.89 -4.94 -7.45
C PHE A 111 14.40 -5.38 -6.07
N GLN A 112 14.64 -6.68 -5.87
CA GLN A 112 15.13 -7.22 -4.60
C GLN A 112 16.45 -6.58 -4.14
N ASN A 113 17.33 -6.28 -5.09
CA ASN A 113 18.66 -5.72 -4.81
C ASN A 113 18.73 -4.19 -4.85
N TYR A 114 17.60 -3.50 -5.07
CA TYR A 114 17.55 -2.03 -5.09
C TYR A 114 18.16 -1.41 -3.82
N LYS A 115 18.91 -0.32 -4.02
CA LYS A 115 19.57 0.44 -2.94
C LYS A 115 19.26 1.93 -2.96
N SER A 116 19.27 2.56 -4.13
CA SER A 116 19.06 3.99 -4.28
C SER A 116 18.90 4.39 -5.74
N GLY A 117 18.47 5.63 -5.99
CA GLY A 117 18.26 6.18 -7.33
C GLY A 117 16.83 5.96 -7.84
N VAL A 118 16.51 6.52 -9.01
CA VAL A 118 15.28 6.12 -9.70
C VAL A 118 15.47 4.71 -10.26
N PHE A 119 14.64 3.79 -9.80
CA PHE A 119 14.59 2.41 -10.26
C PHE A 119 14.02 2.36 -11.69
N THR A 120 14.86 1.88 -12.60
CA THR A 120 14.56 1.60 -14.01
C THR A 120 14.90 0.15 -14.37
N GLY A 121 15.00 -0.73 -13.36
CA GLY A 121 15.42 -2.12 -13.52
C GLY A 121 14.35 -2.99 -14.16
N GLU A 122 14.72 -4.23 -14.50
CA GLU A 122 13.78 -5.18 -15.10
C GLU A 122 12.81 -5.74 -14.06
N CYS A 123 11.52 -5.73 -14.40
CA CYS A 123 10.43 -6.38 -13.69
C CYS A 123 9.30 -6.70 -14.69
N GLY A 124 8.43 -7.66 -14.34
CA GLY A 124 7.27 -8.01 -15.14
C GLY A 124 6.02 -7.26 -14.69
N THR A 125 4.87 -7.89 -14.93
CA THR A 125 3.55 -7.44 -14.49
C THR A 125 2.76 -8.57 -13.82
N SER A 126 3.46 -9.63 -13.36
CA SER A 126 2.86 -10.64 -12.49
C SER A 126 2.88 -10.11 -11.07
N LEU A 127 1.84 -9.35 -10.72
CA LEU A 127 1.71 -8.68 -9.44
C LEU A 127 1.79 -9.70 -8.30
N ASP A 128 2.69 -9.46 -7.35
CA ASP A 128 2.95 -10.38 -6.24
C ASP A 128 3.17 -9.66 -4.90
N HIS A 129 3.16 -8.31 -4.89
CA HIS A 129 3.48 -7.53 -3.71
C HIS A 129 2.68 -6.24 -3.62
N GLY A 130 2.05 -6.01 -2.46
CA GLY A 130 1.32 -4.78 -2.14
C GLY A 130 2.22 -3.74 -1.48
N VAL A 131 2.18 -2.50 -1.98
CA VAL A 131 2.96 -1.36 -1.48
C VAL A 131 2.12 -0.08 -1.45
N THR A 132 2.69 1.04 -0.99
CA THR A 132 1.98 2.32 -0.95
C THR A 132 2.70 3.40 -1.73
N ALA A 133 2.06 3.94 -2.76
CA ALA A 133 2.50 5.17 -3.42
C ALA A 133 2.17 6.37 -2.51
N VAL A 134 3.21 7.00 -1.97
CA VAL A 134 3.08 8.12 -1.00
C VAL A 134 3.40 9.49 -1.61
N GLY A 135 3.87 9.51 -2.85
CA GLY A 135 4.21 10.72 -3.56
C GLY A 135 4.76 10.44 -4.96
N TYR A 136 5.19 11.49 -5.62
CA TYR A 136 5.84 11.45 -6.93
C TYR A 136 6.75 12.67 -7.07
N GLY A 137 7.67 12.61 -8.03
CA GLY A 137 8.58 13.72 -8.30
C GLY A 137 9.25 13.59 -9.66
N GLU A 138 10.30 14.38 -9.82
CA GLU A 138 11.23 14.40 -10.93
C GLU A 138 12.63 14.54 -10.33
N ASP A 139 13.56 13.71 -10.76
CA ASP A 139 14.98 13.80 -10.35
C ASP A 139 15.69 14.92 -11.13
N ASP A 140 16.91 15.28 -10.72
CA ASP A 140 17.66 16.41 -11.31
C ASP A 140 17.94 16.26 -12.82
N ASP A 141 17.92 15.03 -13.33
CA ASP A 141 18.11 14.71 -14.74
C ASP A 141 16.81 14.71 -15.58
N GLY A 142 15.68 15.05 -14.95
CA GLY A 142 14.36 15.05 -15.56
C GLY A 142 13.60 13.73 -15.47
N THR A 143 14.18 12.70 -14.83
CA THR A 143 13.52 11.38 -14.70
C THR A 143 12.39 11.47 -13.68
N LYS A 144 11.16 11.26 -14.15
CA LYS A 144 9.96 11.24 -13.29
C LYS A 144 9.90 9.94 -12.49
N TYR A 145 9.46 10.03 -11.24
CA TYR A 145 9.33 8.86 -10.37
C TYR A 145 8.07 8.88 -9.50
N TRP A 146 7.65 7.70 -9.07
CA TRP A 146 6.79 7.43 -7.92
C TRP A 146 7.65 7.27 -6.67
N LEU A 147 7.26 7.88 -5.56
CA LEU A 147 7.84 7.59 -4.25
C LEU A 147 6.97 6.54 -3.56
N VAL A 148 7.52 5.34 -3.38
CA VAL A 148 6.79 4.17 -2.89
C VAL A 148 7.38 3.72 -1.55
N LYS A 149 6.51 3.55 -0.56
CA LYS A 149 6.83 2.97 0.76
C LYS A 149 6.73 1.45 0.66
N ASN A 150 7.80 0.74 0.99
CA ASN A 150 7.84 -0.72 1.05
C ASN A 150 7.71 -1.23 2.50
N SER A 151 7.54 -2.53 2.69
CA SER A 151 7.36 -3.22 3.97
C SER A 151 8.57 -4.10 4.37
N TRP A 152 9.70 -4.02 3.66
CA TRP A 152 10.90 -4.86 3.91
C TRP A 152 11.92 -4.23 4.87
N GLY A 153 11.47 -3.29 5.71
CA GLY A 153 12.30 -2.60 6.70
C GLY A 153 13.23 -1.53 6.09
N THR A 154 13.84 -0.74 6.97
CA THR A 154 14.60 0.46 6.59
C THR A 154 15.98 0.17 6.00
N SER A 155 16.48 -1.07 6.11
CA SER A 155 17.75 -1.48 5.51
C SER A 155 17.67 -1.74 4.01
N TRP A 156 16.46 -1.80 3.45
CA TRP A 156 16.22 -1.98 2.03
C TRP A 156 15.94 -0.64 1.36
N GLY A 157 16.46 -0.44 0.14
CA GLY A 157 16.27 0.79 -0.62
C GLY A 157 16.72 2.06 0.11
N GLU A 158 15.98 3.14 -0.13
CA GLU A 158 16.20 4.47 0.44
C GLU A 158 15.42 4.57 1.75
N ASP A 159 15.98 4.05 2.85
CA ASP A 159 15.33 4.00 4.18
C ASP A 159 13.96 3.29 4.17
N GLY A 160 13.83 2.22 3.38
CA GLY A 160 12.58 1.46 3.20
C GLY A 160 11.70 1.95 2.04
N TYR A 161 12.16 2.94 1.29
CA TYR A 161 11.46 3.48 0.12
C TYR A 161 12.17 3.12 -1.19
N ILE A 162 11.43 3.24 -2.28
CA ILE A 162 11.94 3.17 -3.64
C ILE A 162 11.35 4.30 -4.48
N ARG A 163 12.19 4.88 -5.33
CA ARG A 163 11.75 5.80 -6.39
C ARG A 163 11.58 5.02 -7.69
N MET A 164 10.37 4.62 -8.05
CA MET A 164 10.12 3.84 -9.28
C MET A 164 9.90 4.78 -10.48
N GLN A 165 10.51 4.51 -11.62
CA GLN A 165 10.31 5.34 -12.81
C GLN A 165 8.81 5.43 -13.17
N ARG A 166 8.39 6.64 -13.51
CA ARG A 166 7.00 7.00 -13.86
C ARG A 166 6.98 7.58 -15.26
N ASP A 167 5.82 7.52 -15.92
CA ASP A 167 5.58 8.09 -17.25
C ASP A 167 6.40 7.35 -18.32
N ILE A 168 6.37 6.02 -18.25
CA ILE A 168 6.98 5.13 -19.24
C ILE A 168 5.96 4.76 -20.32
N ASP A 169 6.41 4.18 -21.43
CA ASP A 169 5.53 3.83 -22.55
C ASP A 169 4.51 2.71 -22.22
N ALA A 170 4.77 1.89 -21.20
CA ALA A 170 3.87 0.82 -20.78
C ALA A 170 2.70 1.37 -19.97
N GLU A 171 1.47 1.08 -20.40
CA GLU A 171 0.25 1.61 -19.77
C GLU A 171 0.05 1.08 -18.33
N GLU A 172 0.55 -0.13 -18.07
CA GLU A 172 0.57 -0.77 -16.76
C GLU A 172 1.48 -0.04 -15.74
N GLY A 173 2.37 0.85 -16.22
CA GLY A 173 3.44 1.45 -15.43
C GLY A 173 4.55 0.45 -15.11
N LEU A 174 5.70 0.96 -14.62
CA LEU A 174 6.84 0.10 -14.29
C LEU A 174 6.43 -0.90 -13.19
N CYS A 175 6.73 -2.18 -13.43
CA CYS A 175 6.35 -3.31 -12.56
C CYS A 175 4.84 -3.47 -12.34
N GLY A 176 3.99 -2.90 -13.21
CA GLY A 176 2.54 -2.99 -13.09
C GLY A 176 1.91 -2.06 -12.05
N ILE A 177 2.64 -1.05 -11.57
CA ILE A 177 2.20 -0.13 -10.50
C ILE A 177 0.85 0.57 -10.76
N ALA A 178 0.41 0.69 -12.01
CA ALA A 178 -0.86 1.31 -12.38
C ALA A 178 -1.98 0.29 -12.69
N MET A 179 -1.75 -1.02 -12.54
CA MET A 179 -2.73 -2.06 -12.86
C MET A 179 -3.83 -2.17 -11.79
N GLU A 180 -3.42 -2.30 -10.53
CA GLU A 180 -4.30 -2.52 -9.38
C GLU A 180 -3.94 -1.54 -8.26
N ALA A 181 -4.69 -0.44 -8.22
CA ALA A 181 -4.48 0.63 -7.27
C ALA A 181 -5.82 1.06 -6.67
N SER A 182 -5.88 1.16 -5.35
CA SER A 182 -7.09 1.50 -4.62
C SER A 182 -6.78 2.39 -3.43
N TYR A 183 -7.77 3.19 -3.02
CA TYR A 183 -7.61 4.07 -1.88
C TYR A 183 -8.88 4.23 -1.06
N PRO A 184 -8.77 4.40 0.26
CA PRO A 184 -9.93 4.57 1.13
C PRO A 184 -10.50 6.00 1.03
N THR A 185 -11.80 6.13 1.26
CA THR A 185 -12.53 7.40 1.35
C THR A 185 -13.13 7.58 2.75
N ALA A 186 -13.09 8.82 3.26
CA ALA A 186 -13.56 9.19 4.60
C ALA A 186 -14.03 10.65 4.64
#